data_AF-A0A643BV17-F1
#
_entry.id   AF-A0A643BV17-F1
#
_cell.length_a   1.000
_cell.length_b   1.000
_cell.length_c   1.000
_cell.angle_alpha   90.00
_cell.angle_beta   90.00
_cell.angle_gamma   90.00
#
_symmetry.space_group_name_H-M   'P 1'
#
loop_
_entity.id
_entity.type
_entity.pdbx_description
1 polymer ?
#
loop_
_entity_poly.entity_id
_entity_poly.type
_entity_poly.pdbx_seq_one_letter_code
_entity_poly.pdbx_strand_id
1 'polypeptide(L)'
;MVEDWDSFQAILAHTYKMHVKSEASLHPVLMSEAPWNTRAKREKLTELMFEHYNIPAFFLSKTAVLTAFANGHSTGLILDSGDTHTTAIPVHHGYVLQQDIVKSPLAGDCITMQCRELFQAMNIELIAPYMTASKEAVCEGSPANWKRREKLPQVTRSWHNYMCNCVIQDFQGSVLQVSDSTYDEQVAAQMPTVHYEFPNDYNCDFGAERLKIPQGLFDPSNVRGLSGNTMLGVSHVVTTSVGMCDVDIRPGLYGSVIVAGGNTLIQSFTDRLNRELSQKTPPSMWLKLIADNTTVELNRGLVHGLVAPF
;
A
#
# COMPACT_ATOMS: atom_id res chain seq x y z
N MET A 1 12.32 -3.96 -3.48
CA MET A 1 13.50 -4.28 -4.32
C MET A 1 14.14 -5.53 -3.74
N VAL A 2 14.69 -6.41 -4.60
CA VAL A 2 15.26 -7.68 -4.12
C VAL A 2 16.58 -7.36 -3.43
N GLU A 3 16.64 -7.66 -2.13
CA GLU A 3 17.86 -7.55 -1.32
C GLU A 3 18.50 -8.92 -1.08
N ASP A 4 17.67 -9.93 -0.77
CA ASP A 4 18.10 -11.30 -0.50
C ASP A 4 17.80 -12.21 -1.71
N TRP A 5 18.86 -12.55 -2.44
CA TRP A 5 18.77 -13.33 -3.68
C TRP A 5 18.55 -14.82 -3.42
N ASP A 6 19.10 -15.35 -2.34
CA ASP A 6 18.96 -16.78 -1.98
C ASP A 6 17.50 -17.07 -1.61
N SER A 7 16.89 -16.20 -0.80
CA SER A 7 15.48 -16.35 -0.46
C SER A 7 14.57 -16.10 -1.65
N PHE A 8 14.88 -15.12 -2.50
CA PHE A 8 14.16 -14.88 -3.74
C PHE A 8 14.19 -16.11 -4.67
N GLN A 9 15.35 -16.75 -4.81
CA GLN A 9 15.51 -17.98 -5.58
C GLN A 9 14.68 -19.13 -4.97
N ALA A 10 14.70 -19.30 -3.65
CA ALA A 10 13.89 -20.32 -2.99
C ALA A 10 12.39 -20.10 -3.19
N ILE A 11 11.93 -18.84 -3.17
CA ILE A 11 10.54 -18.48 -3.46
C ILE A 11 10.19 -18.84 -4.90
N LEU A 12 10.97 -18.41 -5.90
CA LEU A 12 10.72 -18.75 -7.29
C LEU A 12 10.70 -20.26 -7.54
N ALA A 13 11.66 -21.00 -6.96
CA ALA A 13 11.69 -22.46 -7.10
C ALA A 13 10.43 -23.11 -6.51
N HIS A 14 9.95 -22.63 -5.36
CA HIS A 14 8.69 -23.06 -4.78
C HIS A 14 7.50 -22.69 -5.69
N THR A 15 7.46 -21.50 -6.26
CA THR A 15 6.38 -21.05 -7.15
C THR A 15 6.30 -21.90 -8.42
N TYR A 16 7.42 -22.15 -9.11
CA TYR A 16 7.45 -23.01 -10.30
C TYR A 16 7.05 -24.44 -9.96
N LYS A 17 7.57 -25.00 -8.86
CA LYS A 17 7.33 -26.40 -8.49
C LYS A 17 5.93 -26.65 -7.94
N MET A 18 5.41 -25.78 -7.07
CA MET A 18 4.16 -26.02 -6.32
C MET A 18 2.93 -25.37 -6.96
N HIS A 19 3.06 -24.17 -7.54
CA HIS A 19 1.90 -23.43 -8.07
C HIS A 19 1.82 -23.50 -9.60
N VAL A 20 2.86 -23.12 -10.32
CA VAL A 20 2.85 -23.16 -11.81
C VAL A 20 2.88 -24.60 -12.32
N LYS A 21 3.57 -25.51 -11.62
CA LYS A 21 3.73 -26.93 -11.98
C LYS A 21 4.26 -27.13 -13.42
N SER A 22 5.13 -26.23 -13.86
CA SER A 22 5.81 -26.27 -15.16
C SER A 22 7.28 -25.86 -14.99
N GLU A 23 8.14 -26.38 -15.85
CA GLU A 23 9.55 -26.00 -15.91
C GLU A 23 9.69 -24.56 -16.41
N ALA A 24 10.56 -23.79 -15.77
CA ALA A 24 10.82 -22.39 -16.14
C ALA A 24 11.34 -22.23 -17.58
N SER A 25 12.03 -23.24 -18.12
CA SER A 25 12.61 -23.23 -19.46
C SER A 25 11.59 -23.22 -20.60
N LEU A 26 10.32 -23.51 -20.33
CA LEU A 26 9.29 -23.62 -21.36
C LEU A 26 8.60 -22.30 -21.68
N HIS A 27 8.66 -21.32 -20.78
CA HIS A 27 7.86 -20.10 -20.89
C HIS A 27 8.71 -18.84 -20.77
N PRO A 28 8.48 -17.82 -21.61
CA PRO A 28 9.06 -16.50 -21.37
C PRO A 28 8.52 -15.92 -20.07
N VAL A 29 9.32 -15.06 -19.44
CA VAL A 29 8.98 -14.47 -18.15
C VAL A 29 9.02 -12.96 -18.25
N LEU A 30 7.90 -12.36 -17.84
CA LEU A 30 7.76 -10.93 -17.64
C LEU A 30 7.77 -10.66 -16.14
N MET A 31 8.67 -9.79 -15.71
CA MET A 31 8.75 -9.33 -14.33
C MET A 31 8.52 -7.83 -14.24
N SER A 32 7.89 -7.41 -13.15
CA SER A 32 7.74 -6.00 -12.81
C SER A 32 8.90 -5.52 -11.95
N GLU A 33 9.23 -4.23 -12.03
CA GLU A 33 10.18 -3.58 -11.12
C GLU A 33 9.78 -2.13 -10.80
N ALA A 34 10.28 -1.64 -9.67
CA ALA A 34 10.17 -0.23 -9.34
C ALA A 34 11.07 0.63 -10.27
N PRO A 35 10.65 1.85 -10.67
CA PRO A 35 11.42 2.69 -11.60
C PRO A 35 12.85 3.07 -11.16
N TRP A 36 13.13 2.98 -9.86
CA TRP A 36 14.41 3.33 -9.21
C TRP A 36 15.29 2.09 -8.94
N ASN A 37 15.11 1.02 -9.69
CA ASN A 37 15.99 -0.13 -9.60
C ASN A 37 17.36 0.13 -10.23
N THR A 38 18.42 -0.37 -9.59
CA THR A 38 19.77 -0.14 -10.10
C THR A 38 20.09 -1.06 -11.27
N ARG A 39 20.97 -0.61 -12.17
CA ARG A 39 21.44 -1.44 -13.28
C ARG A 39 22.07 -2.75 -12.80
N ALA A 40 22.90 -2.70 -11.76
CA ALA A 40 23.53 -3.88 -11.18
C ALA A 40 22.52 -4.94 -10.71
N LYS A 41 21.43 -4.52 -10.04
CA LYS A 41 20.37 -5.45 -9.63
C LYS A 41 19.60 -6.04 -10.82
N ARG A 42 19.39 -5.26 -11.89
CA ARG A 42 18.77 -5.75 -13.13
C ARG A 42 19.66 -6.79 -13.83
N GLU A 43 20.97 -6.55 -13.92
CA GLU A 43 21.92 -7.52 -14.48
C GLU A 43 21.91 -8.83 -13.69
N LYS A 44 21.94 -8.75 -12.35
CA LYS A 44 21.92 -9.93 -11.48
C LYS A 44 20.61 -10.71 -11.57
N LEU A 45 19.47 -10.02 -11.65
CA LEU A 45 18.18 -10.65 -11.90
C LEU A 45 18.17 -11.37 -13.25
N THR A 46 18.62 -10.71 -14.31
CA THR A 46 18.64 -11.28 -15.66
C THR A 46 19.60 -12.48 -15.75
N GLU A 47 20.79 -12.39 -15.16
CA GLU A 47 21.74 -13.50 -15.01
C GLU A 47 21.06 -14.69 -14.32
N LEU A 48 20.41 -14.47 -13.18
CA LEU A 48 19.70 -15.52 -12.46
C LEU A 48 18.62 -16.18 -13.32
N MET A 49 17.84 -15.40 -14.07
CA MET A 49 16.75 -15.95 -14.87
C MET A 49 17.27 -16.74 -16.07
N PHE A 50 18.27 -16.24 -16.80
CA PHE A 50 18.84 -16.97 -17.94
C PHE A 50 19.74 -18.13 -17.52
N GLU A 51 20.71 -17.91 -16.62
CA GLU A 51 21.73 -18.91 -16.31
C GLU A 51 21.22 -20.01 -15.38
N HIS A 52 20.41 -19.65 -14.38
CA HIS A 52 19.91 -20.63 -13.42
C HIS A 52 18.62 -21.29 -13.91
N TYR A 53 17.65 -20.50 -14.38
CA TYR A 53 16.33 -21.00 -14.78
C TYR A 53 16.20 -21.33 -16.28
N ASN A 54 17.19 -20.97 -17.11
CA ASN A 54 17.21 -21.25 -18.56
C ASN A 54 15.94 -20.81 -19.30
N ILE A 55 15.39 -19.65 -18.94
CA ILE A 55 14.16 -19.16 -19.57
C ILE A 55 14.42 -18.76 -21.04
N PRO A 56 13.46 -18.96 -21.95
CA PRO A 56 13.64 -18.70 -23.38
C PRO A 56 13.72 -17.19 -23.69
N ALA A 57 12.95 -16.37 -22.97
CA ALA A 57 12.95 -14.92 -23.10
C ALA A 57 12.58 -14.26 -21.78
N PHE A 58 13.14 -13.07 -21.54
CA PHE A 58 12.94 -12.29 -20.33
C PHE A 58 12.65 -10.85 -20.69
N PHE A 59 11.59 -10.29 -20.13
CA PHE A 59 11.31 -8.86 -20.24
C PHE A 59 11.06 -8.28 -18.85
N LEU A 60 11.62 -7.11 -18.59
CA LEU A 60 11.47 -6.39 -17.33
C LEU A 60 10.71 -5.10 -17.62
N SER A 61 9.53 -4.95 -17.02
CA SER A 61 8.71 -3.75 -17.18
C SER A 61 8.63 -2.99 -15.87
N LYS A 62 8.56 -1.66 -15.97
CA LYS A 62 8.34 -0.82 -14.81
C LYS A 62 6.89 -0.97 -14.37
N THR A 63 6.72 -1.08 -13.06
CA THR A 63 5.44 -1.23 -12.40
C THR A 63 4.41 -0.18 -12.85
N ALA A 64 4.79 1.10 -12.88
CA ALA A 64 3.90 2.20 -13.29
C ALA A 64 3.36 2.05 -14.72
N VAL A 65 4.20 1.55 -15.66
CA VAL A 65 3.79 1.31 -17.05
C VAL A 65 2.74 0.21 -17.13
N LEU A 66 2.95 -0.89 -16.40
CA LEU A 66 1.98 -1.99 -16.37
C LEU A 66 0.64 -1.54 -15.78
N THR A 67 0.68 -0.74 -14.71
CA THR A 67 -0.54 -0.19 -14.09
C THR A 67 -1.28 0.77 -15.02
N ALA A 68 -0.56 1.61 -15.78
CA ALA A 68 -1.17 2.47 -16.78
C ALA A 68 -1.88 1.66 -17.89
N PHE A 69 -1.17 0.66 -18.46
CA PHE A 69 -1.75 -0.20 -19.49
C PHE A 69 -2.90 -1.06 -18.97
N ALA A 70 -2.86 -1.52 -17.72
CA ALA A 70 -3.96 -2.28 -17.14
C ALA A 70 -5.28 -1.50 -17.13
N ASN A 71 -5.20 -0.16 -16.98
CA ASN A 71 -6.33 0.75 -17.01
C ASN A 71 -6.63 1.30 -18.43
N GLY A 72 -5.98 0.78 -19.48
CA GLY A 72 -6.18 1.25 -20.85
C GLY A 72 -5.57 2.62 -21.19
N HIS A 73 -4.63 3.12 -20.36
CA HIS A 73 -3.98 4.41 -20.59
C HIS A 73 -2.50 4.26 -20.96
N SER A 74 -2.09 4.97 -22.02
CA SER A 74 -0.68 5.06 -22.45
C SER A 74 0.07 6.24 -21.80
N THR A 75 -0.68 7.26 -21.39
CA THR A 75 -0.21 8.47 -20.70
C THR A 75 -1.10 8.69 -19.47
N GLY A 76 -0.48 8.97 -18.34
CA GLY A 76 -1.15 9.15 -17.05
C GLY A 76 -0.19 9.25 -15.88
N LEU A 77 -0.71 9.68 -14.73
CA LEU A 77 0.03 9.74 -13.48
C LEU A 77 -0.40 8.58 -12.60
N ILE A 78 0.56 7.82 -12.08
CA ILE A 78 0.31 6.66 -11.24
C ILE A 78 0.65 7.04 -9.82
N LEU A 79 -0.36 7.15 -8.99
CA LEU A 79 -0.24 7.31 -7.56
C LEU A 79 -0.30 5.92 -6.90
N ASP A 80 0.85 5.38 -6.50
CA ASP A 80 0.95 4.11 -5.77
C ASP A 80 1.15 4.39 -4.27
N SER A 81 0.12 4.16 -3.45
CA SER A 81 0.22 4.20 -1.97
C SER A 81 0.40 2.79 -1.41
N GLY A 82 1.66 2.36 -1.32
CA GLY A 82 2.04 1.02 -0.86
C GLY A 82 2.35 0.94 0.65
N ASP A 83 3.00 -0.14 1.09
CA ASP A 83 3.33 -0.34 2.52
C ASP A 83 4.47 0.57 3.00
N THR A 84 5.53 0.77 2.22
CA THR A 84 6.72 1.53 2.67
C THR A 84 6.81 2.95 2.13
N HIS A 85 6.24 3.19 0.95
CA HIS A 85 6.28 4.49 0.30
C HIS A 85 4.99 4.74 -0.47
N THR A 86 4.60 6.01 -0.51
CA THR A 86 3.61 6.54 -1.44
C THR A 86 4.35 7.29 -2.55
N THR A 87 4.08 6.94 -3.80
CA THR A 87 4.79 7.47 -4.96
C THR A 87 3.86 7.99 -6.04
N ALA A 88 4.22 9.14 -6.63
CA ALA A 88 3.61 9.62 -7.85
C ALA A 88 4.62 9.42 -8.98
N ILE A 89 4.19 8.71 -10.01
CA ILE A 89 5.03 8.31 -11.15
C ILE A 89 4.32 8.71 -12.45
N PRO A 90 4.84 9.72 -13.16
CA PRO A 90 4.27 10.13 -14.43
C PRO A 90 4.70 9.17 -15.54
N VAL A 91 3.74 8.78 -16.36
CA VAL A 91 3.89 7.93 -17.53
C VAL A 91 3.40 8.69 -18.76
N HIS A 92 4.20 8.70 -19.81
CA HIS A 92 3.91 9.37 -21.06
C HIS A 92 4.28 8.46 -22.24
N HIS A 93 3.30 8.16 -23.10
CA HIS A 93 3.44 7.23 -24.22
C HIS A 93 4.12 5.88 -23.85
N GLY A 94 3.77 5.29 -22.71
CA GLY A 94 4.35 4.02 -22.25
C GLY A 94 5.74 4.12 -21.61
N TYR A 95 6.28 5.32 -21.45
CA TYR A 95 7.56 5.58 -20.79
C TYR A 95 7.36 6.28 -19.45
N VAL A 96 8.18 5.91 -18.47
CA VAL A 96 8.21 6.55 -17.14
C VAL A 96 9.18 7.71 -17.17
N LEU A 97 8.73 8.90 -16.79
CA LEU A 97 9.60 10.07 -16.67
C LEU A 97 10.31 9.96 -15.31
N GLN A 98 11.54 9.44 -15.34
CA GLN A 98 12.25 9.10 -14.10
C GLN A 98 12.63 10.31 -13.24
N GLN A 99 12.88 11.46 -13.87
CA GLN A 99 13.29 12.68 -13.17
C GLN A 99 12.13 13.30 -12.37
N ASP A 100 10.89 13.03 -12.79
CA ASP A 100 9.66 13.62 -12.25
C ASP A 100 8.95 12.71 -11.24
N ILE A 101 9.65 11.68 -10.74
CA ILE A 101 9.12 10.77 -9.72
C ILE A 101 9.26 11.40 -8.34
N VAL A 102 8.12 11.51 -7.65
CA VAL A 102 8.08 12.01 -6.26
C VAL A 102 7.70 10.87 -5.33
N LYS A 103 8.42 10.76 -4.22
CA LYS A 103 8.21 9.73 -3.19
C LYS A 103 8.04 10.39 -1.83
N SER A 104 7.05 9.92 -1.08
CA SER A 104 6.86 10.23 0.33
C SER A 104 6.98 8.93 1.14
N PRO A 105 7.71 8.94 2.27
CA PRO A 105 7.75 7.81 3.21
C PRO A 105 6.44 7.64 3.99
N LEU A 106 5.40 8.44 3.72
CA LEU A 106 4.09 8.30 4.35
C LEU A 106 3.24 7.25 3.63
N ALA A 107 3.27 6.03 4.15
CA ALA A 107 2.55 4.91 3.60
C ALA A 107 2.02 3.97 4.70
N GLY A 108 1.84 2.68 4.41
CA GLY A 108 1.19 1.71 5.30
C GLY A 108 1.96 1.43 6.60
N ASP A 109 3.29 1.51 6.59
CA ASP A 109 4.16 1.39 7.76
C ASP A 109 3.90 2.49 8.80
N CYS A 110 3.71 3.73 8.34
CA CYS A 110 3.34 4.86 9.17
C CYS A 110 1.97 4.64 9.83
N ILE A 111 0.97 4.20 9.06
CA ILE A 111 -0.37 3.87 9.59
C ILE A 111 -0.24 2.76 10.64
N THR A 112 0.48 1.68 10.34
CA THR A 112 0.70 0.56 11.26
C THR A 112 1.39 1.01 12.55
N MET A 113 2.37 1.91 12.46
CA MET A 113 3.05 2.50 13.62
C MET A 113 2.08 3.34 14.47
N GLN A 114 1.28 4.21 13.85
CA GLN A 114 0.28 5.03 14.57
C GLN A 114 -0.79 4.15 15.24
N CYS A 115 -1.26 3.09 14.58
CA CYS A 115 -2.18 2.13 15.18
C CYS A 115 -1.55 1.45 16.42
N ARG A 116 -0.25 1.12 16.39
CA ARG A 116 0.45 0.59 17.58
C ARG A 116 0.49 1.60 18.72
N GLU A 117 0.76 2.87 18.43
CA GLU A 117 0.78 3.91 19.47
C GLU A 117 -0.60 4.14 20.07
N LEU A 118 -1.66 4.12 19.24
CA LEU A 118 -3.04 4.20 19.70
C LEU A 118 -3.35 3.04 20.67
N PHE A 119 -3.01 1.80 20.29
CA PHE A 119 -3.23 0.64 21.15
C PHE A 119 -2.48 0.77 22.48
N GLN A 120 -1.26 1.30 22.49
CA GLN A 120 -0.53 1.56 23.72
C GLN A 120 -1.18 2.66 24.57
N ALA A 121 -1.67 3.74 23.96
CA ALA A 121 -2.34 4.83 24.68
C ALA A 121 -3.68 4.39 25.31
N MET A 122 -4.42 3.50 24.65
CA MET A 122 -5.66 2.91 25.18
C MET A 122 -5.43 1.68 26.07
N ASN A 123 -4.17 1.28 26.30
CA ASN A 123 -3.79 0.10 27.06
C ASN A 123 -4.37 -1.22 26.49
N ILE A 124 -4.54 -1.28 25.17
CA ILE A 124 -4.99 -2.47 24.43
C ILE A 124 -3.76 -3.34 24.18
N GLU A 125 -3.80 -4.56 24.69
CA GLU A 125 -2.74 -5.54 24.48
C GLU A 125 -2.92 -6.22 23.11
N LEU A 126 -1.93 -6.05 22.22
CA LEU A 126 -1.94 -6.70 20.92
C LEU A 126 -1.49 -8.15 21.06
N ILE A 127 -2.42 -9.09 20.85
CA ILE A 127 -2.15 -10.51 21.01
C ILE A 127 -2.24 -11.19 19.66
N ALA A 128 -1.17 -11.90 19.32
CA ALA A 128 -1.16 -12.68 18.11
C ALA A 128 -2.09 -13.90 18.26
N PRO A 129 -2.92 -14.22 17.25
CA PRO A 129 -3.94 -15.28 17.31
C PRO A 129 -3.42 -16.65 17.77
N TYR A 130 -2.16 -16.98 17.46
CA TYR A 130 -1.54 -18.24 17.86
C TYR A 130 -1.35 -18.40 19.38
N MET A 131 -1.34 -17.29 20.14
CA MET A 131 -1.14 -17.30 21.60
C MET A 131 -2.42 -17.69 22.35
N THR A 132 -3.58 -17.52 21.72
CA THR A 132 -4.90 -17.63 22.34
C THR A 132 -5.42 -19.08 22.31
N ALA A 133 -5.70 -19.67 23.48
CA ALA A 133 -6.22 -21.05 23.60
C ALA A 133 -7.74 -21.08 23.63
N SER A 134 -8.31 -20.27 24.50
CA SER A 134 -9.74 -20.11 24.72
C SER A 134 -10.00 -18.65 25.08
N LYS A 135 -11.17 -18.20 24.70
CA LYS A 135 -11.61 -16.81 24.78
C LYS A 135 -13.02 -16.82 25.37
N GLU A 136 -13.28 -15.92 26.31
CA GLU A 136 -14.61 -15.69 26.89
C GLU A 136 -15.09 -14.33 26.40
N ALA A 137 -16.36 -14.24 26.01
CA ALA A 137 -16.95 -12.98 25.60
C ALA A 137 -16.98 -12.04 26.81
N VAL A 138 -16.38 -10.87 26.63
CA VAL A 138 -16.29 -9.86 27.67
C VAL A 138 -17.14 -8.65 27.27
N CYS A 139 -17.77 -8.01 28.26
CA CYS A 139 -18.51 -6.78 28.07
C CYS A 139 -17.59 -5.66 27.56
N GLU A 140 -18.19 -4.71 26.86
CA GLU A 140 -17.49 -3.63 26.16
C GLU A 140 -16.57 -2.81 27.07
N GLY A 141 -15.32 -2.65 26.65
CA GLY A 141 -14.30 -1.90 27.39
C GLY A 141 -13.73 -2.60 28.62
N SER A 142 -14.26 -3.77 29.04
CA SER A 142 -13.67 -4.53 30.14
C SER A 142 -12.41 -5.28 29.64
N PRO A 143 -11.41 -5.55 30.51
CA PRO A 143 -10.18 -6.23 30.11
C PRO A 143 -10.45 -7.63 29.55
N ALA A 144 -9.69 -8.00 28.52
CA ALA A 144 -9.85 -9.26 27.82
C ALA A 144 -9.64 -10.46 28.78
N ASN A 145 -10.58 -11.41 28.78
CA ASN A 145 -10.44 -12.66 29.53
C ASN A 145 -10.13 -13.81 28.56
N TRP A 146 -8.84 -14.04 28.32
CA TRP A 146 -8.37 -15.07 27.42
C TRP A 146 -7.34 -15.95 28.12
N LYS A 147 -7.39 -17.26 27.84
CA LYS A 147 -6.38 -18.20 28.34
C LYS A 147 -5.27 -18.33 27.33
N ARG A 148 -4.03 -18.19 27.79
CA ARG A 148 -2.83 -18.45 26.99
C ARG A 148 -2.70 -19.94 26.71
N ARG A 149 -2.37 -20.31 25.47
CA ARG A 149 -2.02 -21.70 25.13
C ARG A 149 -0.82 -22.15 25.97
N GLU A 150 -0.95 -23.30 26.62
CA GLU A 150 0.10 -23.83 27.51
C GLU A 150 1.27 -24.46 26.74
N LYS A 151 0.99 -25.05 25.57
CA LYS A 151 1.99 -25.65 24.68
C LYS A 151 2.18 -24.76 23.45
N LEU A 152 2.98 -23.71 23.62
CA LEU A 152 3.40 -22.87 22.49
C LEU A 152 4.72 -23.40 21.91
N PRO A 153 4.84 -23.55 20.59
CA PRO A 153 6.14 -23.72 19.96
C PRO A 153 7.00 -22.48 20.27
N GLN A 154 8.31 -22.66 20.44
CA GLN A 154 9.24 -21.54 20.52
C GLN A 154 9.20 -20.80 19.19
N VAL A 155 8.68 -19.59 19.22
CA VAL A 155 8.49 -18.78 18.03
C VAL A 155 9.54 -17.70 17.94
N THR A 156 9.99 -17.44 16.73
CA THR A 156 10.94 -16.36 16.46
C THR A 156 10.26 -15.00 16.60
N ARG A 157 11.06 -13.97 16.94
CA ARG A 157 10.57 -12.59 17.01
C ARG A 157 9.94 -12.12 15.69
N SER A 158 10.55 -12.50 14.57
CA SER A 158 10.04 -12.15 13.23
C SER A 158 8.63 -12.69 12.99
N TRP A 159 8.37 -13.93 13.40
CA TRP A 159 7.05 -14.54 13.23
C TRP A 159 6.00 -13.89 14.15
N HIS A 160 6.35 -13.59 15.41
CA HIS A 160 5.47 -12.82 16.28
C HIS A 160 5.11 -11.47 15.65
N ASN A 161 6.10 -10.72 15.17
CA ASN A 161 5.86 -9.41 14.56
C ASN A 161 4.97 -9.50 13.32
N TYR A 162 5.19 -10.50 12.44
CA TYR A 162 4.32 -10.76 11.30
C TYR A 162 2.87 -10.98 11.74
N MET A 163 2.62 -11.86 12.72
CA MET A 163 1.27 -12.15 13.17
C MET A 163 0.59 -10.93 13.80
N CYS A 164 1.32 -10.17 14.61
CA CYS A 164 0.85 -8.90 15.18
C CYS A 164 0.51 -7.89 14.06
N ASN A 165 1.32 -7.80 13.01
CA ASN A 165 1.03 -6.92 11.89
C ASN A 165 -0.20 -7.36 11.09
N CYS A 166 -0.46 -8.66 10.94
CA CYS A 166 -1.69 -9.13 10.27
C CYS A 166 -2.95 -8.68 11.03
N VAL A 167 -2.93 -8.76 12.37
CA VAL A 167 -4.05 -8.25 13.20
C VAL A 167 -4.23 -6.74 13.02
N ILE A 168 -3.11 -5.99 12.98
CA ILE A 168 -3.19 -4.55 12.74
C ILE A 168 -3.75 -4.27 11.34
N GLN A 169 -3.32 -4.97 10.30
CA GLN A 169 -3.83 -4.75 8.93
C GLN A 169 -5.34 -5.04 8.83
N ASP A 170 -5.83 -6.05 9.54
CA ASP A 170 -7.27 -6.34 9.64
C ASP A 170 -8.02 -5.16 10.31
N PHE A 171 -7.52 -4.69 11.47
CA PHE A 171 -8.04 -3.47 12.11
C PHE A 171 -8.05 -2.27 11.16
N GLN A 172 -6.99 -2.09 10.36
CA GLN A 172 -6.89 -0.96 9.44
C GLN A 172 -7.98 -1.01 8.35
N GLY A 173 -8.20 -2.19 7.75
CA GLY A 173 -9.21 -2.37 6.71
C GLY A 173 -10.65 -2.25 7.20
N SER A 174 -10.92 -2.54 8.48
CA SER A 174 -12.28 -2.60 9.02
C SER A 174 -12.71 -1.37 9.84
N VAL A 175 -11.77 -0.53 10.29
CA VAL A 175 -12.05 0.57 11.24
C VAL A 175 -11.62 1.93 10.69
N LEU A 176 -10.47 2.01 10.04
CA LEU A 176 -9.96 3.28 9.55
C LEU A 176 -10.79 3.81 8.38
N GLN A 177 -10.98 5.12 8.43
CA GLN A 177 -11.69 5.86 7.42
C GLN A 177 -11.01 7.21 7.24
N VAL A 178 -10.92 7.67 5.99
CA VAL A 178 -10.43 9.01 5.67
C VAL A 178 -11.59 10.01 5.66
N SER A 179 -11.36 11.19 6.26
CA SER A 179 -12.39 12.25 6.35
C SER A 179 -12.65 13.02 5.07
N ASP A 180 -13.91 13.41 4.92
CA ASP A 180 -14.43 14.24 3.83
C ASP A 180 -14.22 15.76 4.02
N SER A 181 -13.21 16.15 4.80
CA SER A 181 -12.66 17.52 4.78
C SER A 181 -11.32 17.52 5.52
N THR A 182 -10.71 18.70 5.66
CA THR A 182 -9.71 18.91 6.70
C THR A 182 -10.22 18.35 8.04
N TYR A 183 -9.38 17.61 8.77
CA TYR A 183 -9.80 16.97 10.01
C TYR A 183 -10.25 18.03 11.02
N ASP A 184 -11.51 17.96 11.41
CA ASP A 184 -12.09 18.76 12.48
C ASP A 184 -12.55 17.80 13.58
N GLU A 185 -12.01 17.99 14.78
CA GLU A 185 -12.31 17.16 15.94
C GLU A 185 -13.80 17.20 16.30
N GLN A 186 -14.48 18.34 16.08
CA GLN A 186 -15.90 18.48 16.39
C GLN A 186 -16.78 17.65 15.44
N VAL A 187 -16.47 17.69 14.15
CA VAL A 187 -17.17 16.88 13.13
C VAL A 187 -16.86 15.40 13.34
N ALA A 188 -15.61 15.07 13.68
CA ALA A 188 -15.18 13.70 13.95
C ALA A 188 -15.89 13.10 15.18
N ALA A 189 -16.14 13.90 16.22
CA ALA A 189 -16.86 13.45 17.43
C ALA A 189 -18.36 13.18 17.18
N GLN A 190 -18.95 13.78 16.15
CA GLN A 190 -20.35 13.56 15.76
C GLN A 190 -20.54 12.33 14.85
N MET A 191 -19.45 11.79 14.28
CA MET A 191 -19.53 10.59 13.45
C MET A 191 -19.83 9.36 14.32
N PRO A 192 -20.59 8.38 13.78
CA PRO A 192 -20.88 7.14 14.50
C PRO A 192 -19.58 6.38 14.78
N THR A 193 -19.53 5.73 15.94
CA THR A 193 -18.43 4.83 16.29
C THR A 193 -18.52 3.53 15.51
N VAL A 194 -17.37 2.89 15.29
CA VAL A 194 -17.29 1.55 14.69
C VAL A 194 -16.85 0.59 15.77
N HIS A 195 -17.62 -0.47 15.93
CA HIS A 195 -17.29 -1.58 16.79
C HIS A 195 -16.24 -2.47 16.14
N TYR A 196 -15.19 -2.82 16.87
CA TYR A 196 -14.22 -3.82 16.43
C TYR A 196 -13.86 -4.78 17.56
N GLU A 197 -13.76 -6.05 17.17
CA GLU A 197 -13.39 -7.15 18.05
C GLU A 197 -12.00 -7.67 17.67
N PHE A 198 -11.08 -7.55 18.62
CA PHE A 198 -9.73 -8.07 18.47
C PHE A 198 -9.73 -9.60 18.63
N PRO A 199 -8.70 -10.29 18.11
CA PRO A 199 -8.60 -11.76 18.21
C PRO A 199 -8.59 -12.35 19.64
N ASN A 200 -8.34 -11.53 20.67
CA ASN A 200 -8.42 -11.85 22.09
C ASN A 200 -9.82 -11.64 22.71
N ASP A 201 -10.87 -11.45 21.89
CA ASP A 201 -12.23 -11.07 22.29
C ASP A 201 -12.32 -9.73 23.04
N TYR A 202 -11.24 -8.94 23.06
CA TYR A 202 -11.37 -7.55 23.48
C TYR A 202 -12.14 -6.80 22.41
N ASN A 203 -13.19 -6.12 22.81
CA ASN A 203 -13.96 -5.27 21.92
C ASN A 203 -14.05 -3.86 22.49
N CYS A 204 -13.99 -2.89 21.59
CA CYS A 204 -14.21 -1.49 21.92
C CYS A 204 -14.76 -0.75 20.70
N ASP A 205 -15.49 0.31 20.99
CA ASP A 205 -16.00 1.22 19.98
C ASP A 205 -14.95 2.29 19.69
N PHE A 206 -14.69 2.51 18.40
CA PHE A 206 -13.74 3.51 17.93
C PHE A 206 -14.46 4.68 17.27
N GLY A 207 -14.30 5.88 17.86
CA GLY A 207 -14.92 7.12 17.39
C GLY A 207 -13.95 7.96 16.55
N ALA A 208 -13.56 9.14 17.06
CA ALA A 208 -12.78 10.13 16.30
C ALA A 208 -11.35 9.66 15.94
N GLU A 209 -10.73 8.82 16.76
CA GLU A 209 -9.37 8.30 16.61
C GLU A 209 -9.18 7.56 15.27
N ARG A 210 -10.22 6.88 14.77
CA ARG A 210 -10.13 6.11 13.51
C ARG A 210 -9.94 7.01 12.29
N LEU A 211 -10.36 8.27 12.37
CA LEU A 211 -10.21 9.28 11.30
C LEU A 211 -8.87 10.01 11.41
N LYS A 212 -8.31 10.11 12.62
CA LYS A 212 -7.06 10.81 12.89
C LYS A 212 -5.85 10.09 12.30
N ILE A 213 -5.83 8.76 12.37
CA ILE A 213 -4.68 7.96 11.88
C ILE A 213 -4.44 8.15 10.37
N PRO A 214 -5.41 7.90 9.47
CA PRO A 214 -5.18 8.03 8.02
C PRO A 214 -5.02 9.50 7.60
N GLN A 215 -5.42 10.47 8.44
CA GLN A 215 -5.21 11.88 8.16
C GLN A 215 -3.72 12.21 7.98
N GLY A 216 -2.83 11.51 8.69
CA GLY A 216 -1.38 11.66 8.57
C GLY A 216 -0.83 11.46 7.15
N LEU A 217 -1.54 10.72 6.30
CA LEU A 217 -1.18 10.56 4.89
C LEU A 217 -1.43 11.84 4.08
N PHE A 218 -2.47 12.60 4.41
CA PHE A 218 -2.84 13.83 3.70
C PHE A 218 -2.19 15.06 4.33
N ASP A 219 -2.13 15.11 5.66
CA ASP A 219 -1.53 16.18 6.45
C ASP A 219 -0.41 15.64 7.36
N PRO A 220 0.86 15.67 6.91
CA PRO A 220 2.02 15.15 7.65
C PRO A 220 2.23 15.87 9.00
N SER A 221 1.72 17.11 9.17
CA SER A 221 1.90 17.88 10.42
C SER A 221 1.30 17.16 11.64
N ASN A 222 0.34 16.26 11.42
CA ASN A 222 -0.32 15.50 12.49
C ASN A 222 0.38 14.17 12.83
N VAL A 223 1.46 13.81 12.14
CA VAL A 223 2.16 12.53 12.35
C VAL A 223 3.21 12.66 13.44
N ARG A 224 2.98 12.01 14.58
CA ARG A 224 3.94 11.95 15.68
C ARG A 224 5.10 11.02 15.30
N GLY A 225 6.34 11.46 15.54
CA GLY A 225 7.52 10.60 15.52
C GLY A 225 8.28 10.49 14.19
N LEU A 226 7.82 11.14 13.12
CA LEU A 226 8.56 11.29 11.87
C LEU A 226 8.98 12.76 11.70
N SER A 227 10.21 13.07 12.09
CA SER A 227 10.78 14.42 11.92
C SER A 227 11.70 14.43 10.69
N GLY A 228 11.17 14.86 9.54
CA GLY A 228 11.99 15.08 8.36
C GLY A 228 11.39 16.10 7.38
N ASN A 229 12.25 16.97 6.85
CA ASN A 229 11.90 18.05 5.91
C ASN A 229 11.33 17.60 4.55
N THR A 230 11.06 16.30 4.35
CA THR A 230 10.68 15.68 3.07
C THR A 230 9.28 15.03 3.09
N MET A 231 8.48 15.32 4.11
CA MET A 231 7.17 14.68 4.28
C MET A 231 6.10 15.43 3.53
N LEU A 232 5.72 14.89 2.36
CA LEU A 232 4.63 15.45 1.56
C LEU A 232 3.38 14.59 1.72
N GLY A 233 2.24 15.25 1.90
CA GLY A 233 0.94 14.60 1.86
C GLY A 233 0.65 14.03 0.47
N VAL A 234 -0.20 13.02 0.36
CA VAL A 234 -0.48 12.33 -0.91
C VAL A 234 -0.86 13.29 -2.05
N SER A 235 -1.70 14.28 -1.77
CA SER A 235 -2.09 15.32 -2.73
C SER A 235 -0.89 16.16 -3.21
N HIS A 236 0.01 16.54 -2.30
CA HIS A 236 1.22 17.28 -2.63
C HIS A 236 2.18 16.42 -3.45
N VAL A 237 2.31 15.12 -3.16
CA VAL A 237 3.11 14.20 -3.99
C VAL A 237 2.65 14.24 -5.47
N VAL A 238 1.34 14.20 -5.72
CA VAL A 238 0.77 14.29 -7.08
C VAL A 238 1.06 15.66 -7.70
N THR A 239 0.72 16.76 -7.02
CA THR A 239 0.90 18.11 -7.59
C THR A 239 2.37 18.45 -7.83
N THR A 240 3.27 18.03 -6.95
CA THR A 240 4.72 18.21 -7.13
C THR A 240 5.21 17.42 -8.35
N SER A 241 4.79 16.15 -8.48
CA SER A 241 5.17 15.30 -9.62
C SER A 241 4.72 15.88 -10.95
N VAL A 242 3.49 16.42 -11.01
CA VAL A 242 2.98 17.07 -12.23
C VAL A 242 3.64 18.43 -12.45
N GLY A 243 3.93 19.19 -11.39
CA GLY A 243 4.65 20.46 -11.50
C GLY A 243 6.07 20.34 -12.04
N MET A 244 6.76 19.23 -11.76
CA MET A 244 8.11 18.92 -12.30
C MET A 244 8.08 18.55 -13.79
N CYS A 245 6.94 18.03 -14.27
CA CYS A 245 6.72 17.67 -15.67
C CYS A 245 6.55 18.90 -16.58
N ASP A 246 6.91 18.75 -17.86
CA ASP A 246 6.75 19.78 -18.89
C ASP A 246 5.29 20.25 -19.01
N VAL A 247 5.08 21.55 -19.25
CA VAL A 247 3.73 22.15 -19.24
C VAL A 247 2.76 21.51 -20.23
N ASP A 248 3.26 21.00 -21.36
CA ASP A 248 2.45 20.44 -22.44
C ASP A 248 1.85 19.06 -22.09
N ILE A 249 2.53 18.31 -21.20
CA ILE A 249 2.10 16.95 -20.82
C ILE A 249 1.16 16.98 -19.61
N ARG A 250 1.14 18.07 -18.83
CA ARG A 250 0.36 18.20 -17.58
C ARG A 250 -1.16 17.96 -17.78
N PRO A 251 -1.82 18.48 -18.84
CA PRO A 251 -3.23 18.18 -19.10
C PRO A 251 -3.49 16.69 -19.28
N GLY A 252 -2.61 15.98 -20.01
CA GLY A 252 -2.68 14.53 -20.20
C GLY A 252 -2.50 13.76 -18.88
N LEU A 253 -1.60 14.21 -17.99
CA LEU A 253 -1.36 13.57 -16.69
C LEU A 253 -2.52 13.77 -15.71
N TYR A 254 -3.08 14.99 -15.61
CA TYR A 254 -4.27 15.23 -14.79
C TYR A 254 -5.53 14.56 -15.35
N GLY A 255 -5.60 14.41 -16.68
CA GLY A 255 -6.69 13.71 -17.36
C GLY A 255 -6.74 12.20 -17.12
N SER A 256 -5.75 11.62 -16.45
CA SER A 256 -5.65 10.19 -16.15
C SER A 256 -4.78 9.93 -14.92
N VAL A 257 -5.27 10.34 -13.75
CA VAL A 257 -4.64 10.00 -12.46
C VAL A 257 -5.12 8.63 -12.00
N ILE A 258 -4.27 7.64 -12.12
CA ILE A 258 -4.54 6.25 -11.73
C ILE A 258 -4.06 6.06 -10.29
N VAL A 259 -4.94 5.57 -9.43
CA VAL A 259 -4.66 5.28 -8.03
C VAL A 259 -4.45 3.78 -7.83
N ALA A 260 -3.34 3.41 -7.20
CA ALA A 260 -2.94 2.02 -6.92
C ALA A 260 -2.34 1.88 -5.51
N GLY A 261 -2.17 0.64 -5.05
CA GLY A 261 -1.53 0.32 -3.77
C GLY A 261 -2.52 -0.18 -2.72
N GLY A 262 -2.03 -0.83 -1.66
CA GLY A 262 -2.89 -1.41 -0.62
C GLY A 262 -3.59 -0.38 0.26
N ASN A 263 -3.01 0.81 0.48
CA ASN A 263 -3.62 1.82 1.36
C ASN A 263 -4.82 2.54 0.73
N THR A 264 -5.01 2.42 -0.58
CA THR A 264 -6.19 2.96 -1.28
C THR A 264 -7.46 2.20 -0.89
N LEU A 265 -7.31 1.03 -0.26
CA LEU A 265 -8.39 0.24 0.32
C LEU A 265 -8.99 0.86 1.59
N ILE A 266 -8.36 1.91 2.14
CA ILE A 266 -8.93 2.64 3.27
C ILE A 266 -10.19 3.34 2.80
N GLN A 267 -11.25 3.22 3.60
CA GLN A 267 -12.54 3.79 3.27
C GLN A 267 -12.43 5.30 3.01
N SER A 268 -13.02 5.74 1.90
CA SER A 268 -13.08 7.15 1.47
C SER A 268 -11.72 7.78 1.10
N PHE A 269 -10.67 6.97 0.87
CA PHE A 269 -9.35 7.48 0.45
C PHE A 269 -9.40 8.20 -0.91
N THR A 270 -10.05 7.58 -1.89
CA THR A 270 -10.17 8.05 -3.28
C THR A 270 -11.02 9.32 -3.36
N ASP A 271 -12.15 9.37 -2.63
CA ASP A 271 -13.02 10.56 -2.57
C ASP A 271 -12.31 11.76 -1.95
N ARG A 272 -11.58 11.55 -0.85
CA ARG A 272 -10.74 12.59 -0.26
C ARG A 272 -9.73 13.13 -1.25
N LEU A 273 -9.00 12.21 -1.88
CA LEU A 273 -7.95 12.54 -2.83
C LEU A 273 -8.52 13.31 -4.02
N ASN A 274 -9.65 12.88 -4.58
CA ASN A 274 -10.28 13.54 -5.71
C ASN A 274 -10.64 14.99 -5.35
N ARG A 275 -11.30 15.22 -4.21
CA ARG A 275 -11.63 16.60 -3.77
C ARG A 275 -10.39 17.48 -3.58
N GLU A 276 -9.35 16.96 -2.92
CA GLU A 276 -8.14 17.74 -2.64
C GLU A 276 -7.36 18.08 -3.89
N LEU A 277 -7.27 17.13 -4.83
CA LEU A 277 -6.69 17.41 -6.14
C LEU A 277 -7.56 18.42 -6.89
N SER A 278 -8.90 18.29 -6.92
CA SER A 278 -9.74 19.25 -7.65
C SER A 278 -9.56 20.71 -7.14
N GLN A 279 -9.26 20.94 -5.85
CA GLN A 279 -8.92 22.27 -5.34
C GLN A 279 -7.52 22.77 -5.75
N LYS A 280 -6.55 21.86 -5.92
CA LYS A 280 -5.16 22.20 -6.26
C LYS A 280 -4.86 22.16 -7.77
N THR A 281 -5.73 21.58 -8.58
CA THR A 281 -5.58 21.53 -10.03
C THR A 281 -5.98 22.88 -10.64
N PRO A 282 -5.15 23.47 -11.53
CA PRO A 282 -5.55 24.70 -12.19
C PRO A 282 -6.87 24.55 -12.95
N PRO A 283 -7.72 25.59 -12.99
CA PRO A 283 -9.06 25.47 -13.60
C PRO A 283 -9.03 25.19 -15.11
N SER A 284 -7.88 25.45 -15.76
CA SER A 284 -7.60 25.16 -17.17
C SER A 284 -7.44 23.67 -17.49
N MET A 285 -7.28 22.80 -16.48
CA MET A 285 -6.99 21.37 -16.67
C MET A 285 -8.11 20.50 -16.10
N TRP A 286 -8.54 19.53 -16.89
CA TRP A 286 -9.54 18.55 -16.46
C TRP A 286 -8.89 17.45 -15.63
N LEU A 287 -9.39 17.22 -14.41
CA LEU A 287 -8.93 16.15 -13.52
C LEU A 287 -9.86 14.93 -13.66
N LYS A 288 -9.28 13.76 -13.96
CA LYS A 288 -9.97 12.48 -13.92
C LYS A 288 -9.17 11.51 -13.06
N LEU A 289 -9.77 11.09 -11.95
CA LEU A 289 -9.23 10.09 -11.04
C LEU A 289 -9.80 8.71 -11.39
N ILE A 290 -8.93 7.74 -11.61
CA ILE A 290 -9.26 6.35 -11.96
C ILE A 290 -8.78 5.49 -10.79
N ALA A 291 -9.73 4.82 -10.16
CA ALA A 291 -9.48 3.80 -9.14
C ALA A 291 -10.23 2.53 -9.55
N ASP A 292 -9.53 1.40 -9.53
CA ASP A 292 -10.17 0.09 -9.74
C ASP A 292 -10.91 -0.31 -8.47
N ASN A 293 -12.22 -0.52 -8.56
CA ASN A 293 -13.10 -0.64 -7.39
C ASN A 293 -13.16 -2.05 -6.76
N THR A 294 -12.44 -3.03 -7.31
CA THR A 294 -12.41 -4.38 -6.71
C THR A 294 -11.20 -4.50 -5.79
N THR A 295 -11.49 -4.67 -4.52
CA THR A 295 -10.57 -4.95 -3.40
C THR A 295 -9.42 -5.92 -3.70
N VAL A 296 -9.65 -6.91 -4.57
CA VAL A 296 -8.64 -7.89 -5.01
C VAL A 296 -7.71 -7.32 -6.08
N GLU A 297 -8.24 -6.48 -6.97
CA GLU A 297 -7.51 -5.84 -8.07
C GLU A 297 -6.60 -4.72 -7.58
N LEU A 298 -6.86 -4.05 -6.46
CA LEU A 298 -5.95 -3.00 -5.97
C LEU A 298 -4.65 -3.57 -5.37
N ASN A 299 -4.73 -4.72 -4.69
CA ASN A 299 -3.55 -5.48 -4.24
C ASN A 299 -2.84 -6.21 -5.41
N ARG A 300 -3.55 -6.49 -6.51
CA ARG A 300 -3.04 -7.22 -7.69
C ARG A 300 -3.02 -6.39 -8.98
N GLY A 301 -3.14 -5.07 -8.94
CA GLY A 301 -3.31 -4.25 -10.15
C GLY A 301 -2.11 -4.38 -11.10
N LEU A 302 -0.97 -4.67 -10.47
CA LEU A 302 0.31 -5.05 -11.04
C LEU A 302 0.31 -6.34 -11.88
N VAL A 303 -0.56 -7.28 -11.56
CA VAL A 303 -0.66 -8.57 -12.23
C VAL A 303 -1.63 -8.51 -13.39
N HIS A 304 -2.62 -7.61 -13.38
CA HIS A 304 -3.57 -7.48 -14.49
C HIS A 304 -2.94 -6.81 -15.73
N GLY A 305 -2.04 -5.83 -15.54
CA GLY A 305 -1.25 -5.27 -16.65
C GLY A 305 -0.38 -6.30 -17.37
N LEU A 306 -0.06 -7.42 -16.69
CA LEU A 306 0.65 -8.56 -17.26
C LEU A 306 -0.23 -9.50 -18.10
N VAL A 307 -1.55 -9.49 -17.90
CA VAL A 307 -2.52 -10.42 -18.53
C VAL A 307 -3.41 -9.69 -19.56
N ALA A 308 -3.32 -8.36 -19.69
CA ALA A 308 -4.07 -7.67 -20.72
C ALA A 308 -3.60 -8.14 -22.12
N PRO A 309 -4.52 -8.45 -23.04
CA PRO A 309 -4.17 -8.97 -24.35
C PRO A 309 -3.53 -7.84 -25.18
N PHE A 310 -2.22 -7.94 -25.39
CA PHE A 310 -1.60 -7.41 -26.62
C PHE A 310 -2.34 -7.90 -27.86
#